data_AF-A0AAP5J981-F1
#
_entry.id   AF-A0AAP5J981-F1
#
_cell.length_a   1.000
_cell.length_b   1.000
_cell.length_c   1.000
_cell.angle_alpha   90.00
_cell.angle_beta   90.00
_cell.angle_gamma   90.00
#
_symmetry.space_group_name_H-M   'P 1'
#
loop_
_entity.id
_entity.type
_entity.pdbx_description
1 polymer ?
#
loop_
_entity_poly.entity_id
_entity_poly.type
_entity_poly.pdbx_seq_one_letter_code
_entity_poly.pdbx_strand_id
1 'polypeptide(L)' 'MHLTNKEILDKLLSYSEDLKHHYQLYQLLLFHFQNKEPEKFFGLIEDNLKQVHPIFQTVFKTFLKDKEKIINAL' A
#
# COMPACT_ATOMS: atom_id res chain seq x y z
N MET A 1 -27.86 -12.00 12.83
CA MET A 1 -26.54 -11.48 13.24
C MET A 1 -25.94 -10.76 12.03
N HIS A 2 -25.77 -9.45 12.10
CA HIS A 2 -25.08 -8.68 11.04
C HIS A 2 -23.63 -8.54 11.45
N LEU A 3 -22.70 -8.96 10.60
CA LEU A 3 -21.27 -8.78 10.82
C LEU A 3 -20.92 -7.30 10.63
N THR A 4 -20.04 -6.79 11.48
CA THR A 4 -19.44 -5.46 11.32
C THR A 4 -18.42 -5.46 10.17
N ASN A 5 -18.11 -4.29 9.61
CA ASN A 5 -17.09 -4.17 8.55
C ASN A 5 -15.72 -4.73 8.98
N LYS A 6 -15.38 -4.59 10.27
CA LYS A 6 -14.13 -5.14 10.82
C LYS A 6 -14.13 -6.66 10.79
N GLU A 7 -15.21 -7.31 11.23
CA GLU A 7 -15.31 -8.77 11.21
C GLU A 7 -15.34 -9.34 9.79
N ILE A 8 -15.97 -8.63 8.84
CA ILE A 8 -15.94 -9.00 7.42
C ILE A 8 -14.50 -8.93 6.89
N LEU A 9 -13.79 -7.85 7.18
CA LEU A 9 -12.39 -7.68 6.78
C LEU A 9 -11.49 -8.76 7.39
N ASP A 10 -11.57 -8.98 8.71
CA ASP A 10 -10.77 -9.99 9.41
C ASP A 10 -10.99 -11.39 8.81
N LYS A 11 -12.25 -11.73 8.48
CA LYS A 11 -12.58 -12.97 7.80
C LYS A 11 -11.99 -13.05 6.40
N LEU A 12 -12.08 -11.97 5.60
CA LEU A 12 -11.49 -11.93 4.26
C LEU A 12 -9.96 -12.12 4.30
N LEU A 13 -9.28 -11.43 5.22
CA LEU A 13 -7.83 -11.53 5.37
C LEU A 13 -7.39 -12.88 5.93
N SER A 14 -8.26 -13.59 6.68
CA SER A 14 -7.96 -14.93 7.18
C SER A 14 -7.85 -16.00 6.09
N TYR A 15 -8.37 -15.73 4.88
CA TYR A 15 -8.35 -16.71 3.77
C TYR A 15 -6.99 -16.83 3.07
N SER A 16 -6.09 -15.85 3.21
CA SER A 16 -4.79 -15.87 2.53
C SER A 16 -3.79 -14.95 3.22
N GLU A 17 -2.64 -15.51 3.60
CA GLU A 17 -1.53 -14.70 4.13
C GLU A 17 -1.03 -13.72 3.07
N ASP A 18 -0.92 -14.08 1.79
CA ASP A 18 -0.53 -13.14 0.73
C ASP A 18 -1.51 -11.96 0.62
N LEU A 19 -2.81 -12.23 0.69
CA LEU A 19 -3.85 -11.18 0.70
C LEU A 19 -3.67 -10.24 1.90
N LYS A 20 -3.42 -10.81 3.08
CA LYS A 20 -3.18 -10.05 4.31
C LYS A 20 -1.92 -9.19 4.23
N HIS A 21 -0.81 -9.73 3.71
CA HIS A 21 0.44 -9.00 3.52
C HIS A 21 0.25 -7.83 2.55
N HIS A 22 -0.40 -8.07 1.40
CA HIS A 22 -0.67 -7.01 0.43
C HIS A 22 -1.64 -5.96 0.98
N TYR A 23 -2.69 -6.37 1.68
CA TYR A 23 -3.60 -5.44 2.35
C TYR A 23 -2.85 -4.54 3.33
N GLN A 24 -2.00 -5.11 4.18
CA GLN A 24 -1.20 -4.35 5.15
C GLN A 24 -0.26 -3.35 4.47
N LEU A 25 0.41 -3.76 3.38
CA LEU A 25 1.25 -2.85 2.59
C LEU A 25 0.45 -1.66 2.05
N TYR A 26 -0.76 -1.88 1.50
CA TYR A 26 -1.59 -0.78 1.00
C TYR A 26 -2.09 0.13 2.12
N GLN A 27 -2.40 -0.40 3.30
CA GLN A 27 -2.78 0.42 4.45
C GLN A 27 -1.61 1.31 4.89
N LEU A 28 -0.39 0.80 4.93
CA LEU A 28 0.80 1.59 5.26
C LEU A 28 1.09 2.67 4.22
N LEU A 29 1.00 2.34 2.92
CA LEU A 29 1.14 3.32 1.84
C LEU A 29 0.10 4.44 1.97
N LEU A 30 -1.16 4.10 2.20
CA LEU A 30 -2.23 5.09 2.40
C LEU A 30 -1.98 5.95 3.64
N PHE A 31 -1.55 5.34 4.74
CA PHE A 31 -1.23 6.03 5.98
C PHE A 31 -0.14 7.09 5.78
N HIS A 32 0.99 6.74 5.18
CA HIS A 32 2.08 7.70 4.95
C HIS A 32 1.69 8.78 3.94
N PHE A 33 0.90 8.43 2.92
CA PHE A 33 0.38 9.40 1.96
C PHE A 33 -0.54 10.43 2.65
N GLN A 34 -1.49 9.98 3.47
CA GLN A 34 -2.43 10.86 4.20
C GLN A 34 -1.73 11.76 5.23
N ASN A 35 -0.68 11.24 5.88
CA ASN A 35 0.12 12.01 6.84
C ASN A 35 1.20 12.87 6.18
N LYS A 36 1.27 12.91 4.84
CA LYS A 36 2.28 13.67 4.08
C LYS A 36 3.70 13.33 4.53
N GLU A 37 3.99 12.04 4.66
CA GLU A 37 5.31 11.50 5.00
C GLU A 37 5.98 10.88 3.75
N PRO A 38 6.43 11.71 2.78
CA PRO A 38 6.89 11.23 1.48
C PRO A 38 8.08 10.27 1.56
N GLU A 39 9.02 10.52 2.48
CA GLU A 39 10.20 9.67 2.64
C GLU A 39 9.82 8.23 3.01
N LYS A 40 8.88 8.06 3.95
CA LYS A 40 8.37 6.74 4.35
C LYS A 40 7.52 6.10 3.26
N PHE A 41 6.69 6.90 2.59
CA PHE A 41 5.88 6.44 1.47
C PHE A 41 6.74 5.86 0.33
N PHE A 42 7.75 6.61 -0.11
CA PHE A 42 8.65 6.15 -1.17
C PHE A 42 9.60 5.04 -0.71
N GLY A 43 10.06 5.05 0.54
CA GLY A 43 10.83 3.96 1.12
C GLY A 43 10.09 2.61 1.02
N LEU A 44 8.81 2.58 1.42
CA LEU A 44 7.98 1.38 1.29
C LEU A 44 7.82 0.92 -0.16
N ILE A 45 7.68 1.86 -1.11
CA ILE A 45 7.58 1.54 -2.54
C ILE A 45 8.87 0.87 -3.03
N GLU A 46 10.02 1.42 -2.68
CA GLU A 46 11.33 0.92 -3.10
C GLU A 46 11.60 -0.48 -2.50
N ASP A 47 11.33 -0.68 -1.21
CA ASP A 47 11.53 -1.95 -0.49
C ASP A 47 10.66 -3.10 -1.04
N ASN A 48 9.46 -2.78 -1.51
CA ASN A 48 8.47 -3.78 -1.94
C ASN A 48 8.37 -3.94 -3.47
N LEU A 49 9.13 -3.16 -4.25
CA LEU A 49 9.00 -3.11 -5.72
C LEU A 49 9.15 -4.49 -6.40
N LYS A 50 9.99 -5.38 -5.87
CA LYS A 50 10.21 -6.72 -6.40
C LYS A 50 9.24 -7.78 -5.87
N GLN A 51 8.59 -7.50 -4.74
CA GLN A 51 7.74 -8.45 -4.01
C GLN A 51 6.26 -8.31 -4.39
N VAL A 52 5.85 -7.13 -4.84
CA VAL A 52 4.47 -6.90 -5.29
C VAL A 52 4.20 -7.54 -6.65
N HIS A 53 2.94 -7.90 -6.86
CA HIS A 53 2.45 -8.46 -8.12
C HIS A 53 2.80 -7.53 -9.32
N PRO A 54 3.15 -8.08 -10.50
CA PRO A 54 3.64 -7.30 -11.65
C PRO A 54 2.79 -6.09 -12.04
N ILE A 55 1.47 -6.19 -11.92
CA ILE A 55 0.53 -5.09 -12.19
C ILE A 55 0.85 -3.86 -11.30
N PHE A 56 1.14 -4.07 -10.02
CA PHE A 56 1.46 -3.00 -9.08
C PHE A 56 2.89 -2.49 -9.23
N GLN A 57 3.80 -3.29 -9.78
CA GLN A 57 5.16 -2.81 -10.09
C GLN A 57 5.14 -1.64 -11.07
N THR A 58 4.23 -1.67 -12.06
CA THR A 58 4.07 -0.54 -13.00
C THR A 58 3.59 0.72 -12.28
N VAL A 59 2.63 0.59 -11.36
CA VAL A 59 2.14 1.72 -10.55
C VAL A 59 3.27 2.32 -9.70
N PHE A 60 4.02 1.45 -9.01
CA PHE A 60 5.14 1.86 -8.17
C PHE A 60 6.25 2.55 -8.99
N LYS A 61 6.58 2.02 -10.17
CA LYS A 61 7.54 2.66 -11.10
C LYS A 61 7.07 4.05 -11.53
N THR A 62 5.78 4.23 -11.78
CA THR A 62 5.22 5.56 -12.11
C THR A 62 5.36 6.52 -10.95
N PHE A 63 5.04 6.11 -9.73
CA PHE A 63 5.24 6.95 -8.54
C PHE A 63 6.71 7.35 -8.37
N LEU A 64 7.65 6.41 -8.52
CA LEU A 64 9.08 6.73 -8.45
C LEU A 64 9.54 7.69 -9.54
N LYS A 65 9.00 7.56 -10.77
CA LYS A 65 9.31 8.47 -11.88
C LYS A 65 8.84 9.90 -11.60
N ASP A 66 7.67 10.05 -11.00
CA ASP A 66 7.07 11.35 -10.67
C ASP A 66 7.31 11.76 -9.20
N LYS A 67 8.34 11.19 -8.55
CA LYS A 67 8.64 11.36 -7.11
C LYS A 67 8.68 12.82 -6.69
N GLU A 68 9.44 13.67 -7.37
CA GLU A 68 9.53 15.11 -7.04
C GLU A 68 8.17 15.82 -7.14
N LYS A 69 7.36 15.50 -8.15
CA LYS A 69 6.03 16.11 -8.32
C LYS A 69 5.08 15.71 -7.20
N ILE A 70 5.13 14.44 -6.79
CA ILE A 70 4.30 13.91 -5.71
C ILE A 70 4.74 14.52 -4.38
N ILE A 71 6.05 14.60 -4.12
CA ILE A 71 6.60 15.25 -2.92
C ILE A 71 6.13 16.71 -2.84
N ASN A 72 6.16 17.45 -3.95
CA ASN A 72 5.73 18.84 -3.98
C ASN A 72 4.21 19.03 -3.80
N ALA A 73 3.41 17.98 -4.04
CA ALA A 73 1.96 18.01 -3.92
C ALA A 73 1.43 17.49 -2.57
N LEU A 74 2.23 16.69 -1.86
CA LEU A 74 1.96 16.19 -0.51
C LEU A 74 2.27 17.26 0.53
#